data_AF-A0A6I9XSA8-F1
#
_entry.id   AF-A0A6I9XSA8-F1
#
_cell.length_a   1.000
_cell.length_b   1.000
_cell.length_c   1.000
_cell.angle_alpha   90.00
_cell.angle_beta   90.00
_cell.angle_gamma   90.00
#
_symmetry.space_group_name_H-M   'P 1'
#
loop_
_entity.id
_entity.type
_entity.pdbx_description
1 polymer ?
#
loop_
_entity_poly.entity_id
_entity_poly.type
_entity_poly.pdbx_seq_one_letter_code
_entity_poly.pdbx_strand_id
1 'polypeptide(L)'
;MSQWNQVQQLEPCFLEQIDQIYDDIFPMEIRHLLAQWLESQDWESAYSNESTAAMLLHNLFLKLDEHLERVSQEKNLLLIHNLKKVRKILQAKYQSNPLHIALVISNCLREERRVLASASMPVQGPLEKSLQSYLGSERQRKIELKGSEIKNSTQLTEQDVKYLEDLQEEFDFRFKTMCNIEQNDKNSPIMKQEMLMLQEMLNTIDFKRKEVLSKMAQIVKEVDALVNNILIEELLDWKRRQQIACIGGPLHSGLDQLQNCFTLLADSLFQLRRQLEKLNELLIKLTYEGDPIPLQTPHLSEIINALICSLFQSSFIVERQPSMPTHPQRPLVLKTMIQFTVKLRLLIKLPDLNYQIKVKATIDKNACTISNRRFVLCGTHIKAMNMDESANGNLSVEFRHLQPKEMKASGANKGNEISQMVTEELHSITFETQICLCGLTIDLEVSVFEPG
;
A
#
# COMPACT_ATOMS: atom_id res chain seq x y z
N MET A 1 -10.09 4.30 34.26
CA MET A 1 -10.31 4.77 32.87
C MET A 1 -11.80 4.74 32.62
N SER A 2 -12.36 5.71 31.89
CA SER A 2 -13.78 5.69 31.51
C SER A 2 -14.09 4.50 30.61
N GLN A 3 -15.34 4.03 30.65
CA GLN A 3 -15.87 3.03 29.72
C GLN A 3 -15.67 3.48 28.27
N TRP A 4 -15.89 4.77 27.98
CA TRP A 4 -15.66 5.31 26.64
C TRP A 4 -14.21 5.17 26.16
N ASN A 5 -13.23 5.36 27.05
CA ASN A 5 -11.83 5.20 26.68
C ASN A 5 -11.51 3.73 26.32
N GLN A 6 -12.19 2.76 26.94
CA GLN A 6 -12.04 1.35 26.57
C GLN A 6 -12.69 1.06 25.23
N VAL A 7 -13.88 1.63 24.97
CA VAL A 7 -14.57 1.54 23.68
C VAL A 7 -13.70 2.07 22.54
N GLN A 8 -13.05 3.21 22.73
CA GLN A 8 -12.17 3.82 21.72
C GLN A 8 -10.93 2.99 21.37
N GLN A 9 -10.59 1.98 22.17
CA GLN A 9 -9.46 1.07 21.92
C GLN A 9 -9.91 -0.25 21.27
N LEU A 10 -11.21 -0.41 20.99
CA LEU A 10 -11.74 -1.59 20.32
C LEU A 10 -11.33 -1.64 18.85
N GLU A 11 -11.33 -2.85 18.29
CA GLU A 11 -11.09 -3.05 16.85
C GLU A 11 -12.23 -2.44 16.00
N PRO A 12 -11.96 -2.03 14.74
CA PRO A 12 -12.93 -1.35 13.88
C PRO A 12 -14.28 -2.06 13.73
N CYS A 13 -14.31 -3.40 13.71
CA CYS A 13 -15.54 -4.19 13.60
C CYS A 13 -16.46 -4.02 14.83
N PHE A 14 -15.89 -3.84 16.02
CA PHE A 14 -16.67 -3.53 17.22
C PHE A 14 -17.04 -2.05 17.27
N LEU A 15 -16.19 -1.16 16.76
CA LEU A 15 -16.52 0.26 16.63
C LEU A 15 -17.73 0.49 15.70
N GLU A 16 -17.87 -0.27 14.62
CA GLU A 16 -19.08 -0.25 13.78
C GLU A 16 -20.34 -0.68 14.54
N GLN A 17 -20.23 -1.68 15.44
CA GLN A 17 -21.36 -2.06 16.31
C GLN A 17 -21.69 -0.94 17.30
N ILE A 18 -20.68 -0.22 17.80
CA ILE A 18 -20.89 0.95 18.65
C ILE A 18 -21.58 2.07 17.89
N ASP A 19 -21.20 2.33 16.64
CA ASP A 19 -21.85 3.33 15.79
C ASP A 19 -23.35 3.08 15.64
N GLN A 20 -23.72 1.83 15.36
CA GLN A 20 -25.12 1.39 15.26
C GLN A 20 -25.92 1.55 16.56
N ILE A 21 -25.28 1.53 17.74
CA ILE A 21 -25.96 1.77 19.03
C ILE A 21 -26.38 3.25 19.16
N TYR A 22 -25.63 4.16 18.54
CA TYR A 22 -25.83 5.60 18.67
C TYR A 22 -26.65 6.21 17.54
N ASP A 23 -26.70 5.58 16.36
CA ASP A 23 -27.50 6.00 15.20
C ASP A 23 -28.94 6.37 15.58
N ASP A 24 -29.31 7.64 15.38
CA ASP A 24 -30.63 8.26 15.65
C ASP A 24 -31.19 8.12 17.09
N ILE A 25 -30.48 7.44 17.99
CA ILE A 25 -30.90 7.15 19.36
C ILE A 25 -30.40 8.23 20.31
N PHE A 26 -29.07 8.40 20.42
CA PHE A 26 -28.43 9.39 21.28
C PHE A 26 -27.21 10.00 20.59
N PRO A 27 -27.00 11.33 20.62
CA PRO A 27 -25.88 11.96 19.92
C PRO A 27 -24.52 11.50 20.46
N MET A 28 -23.71 10.87 19.61
CA MET A 28 -22.38 10.36 19.98
C MET A 28 -21.44 11.48 20.45
N GLU A 29 -21.62 12.71 19.96
CA GLU A 29 -20.86 13.87 20.40
C GLU A 29 -21.05 14.15 21.90
N ILE A 30 -22.27 13.96 22.42
CA ILE A 30 -22.57 14.15 23.84
C ILE A 30 -22.03 12.98 24.65
N ARG A 31 -22.17 11.76 24.12
CA ARG A 31 -21.56 10.57 24.72
C ARG A 31 -20.05 10.73 24.89
N HIS A 32 -19.38 11.26 23.87
CA HIS A 32 -17.93 11.47 23.87
C HIS A 32 -17.52 12.60 24.83
N LEU A 33 -18.15 13.78 24.72
CA LEU A 33 -17.76 14.96 25.50
C LEU A 33 -18.06 14.82 26.99
N LEU A 34 -19.19 14.22 27.34
CA LEU A 34 -19.65 14.08 28.73
C LEU A 34 -19.41 12.67 29.28
N ALA A 35 -18.51 11.89 28.68
CA ALA A 35 -18.32 10.47 28.97
C ALA A 35 -18.20 10.17 30.47
N GLN A 36 -17.27 10.85 31.15
CA GLN A 36 -17.03 10.66 32.58
C GLN A 36 -18.25 11.02 33.44
N TRP A 37 -18.96 12.10 33.08
CA TRP A 37 -20.14 12.53 33.83
C TRP A 37 -21.28 11.54 33.62
N LEU A 38 -21.58 11.17 32.37
CA LEU A 38 -22.62 10.21 32.01
C LEU A 38 -22.41 8.87 32.71
N GLU A 39 -21.18 8.36 32.74
CA GLU A 39 -20.83 7.08 33.38
C GLU A 39 -20.93 7.12 34.91
N SER A 40 -20.89 8.30 35.53
CA SER A 40 -20.98 8.45 37.00
C SER A 40 -22.39 8.59 37.54
N GLN A 41 -23.41 8.75 36.68
CA GLN A 41 -24.81 8.84 37.10
C GLN A 41 -25.49 7.47 37.09
N ASP A 42 -26.45 7.28 38.01
CA ASP A 42 -27.28 6.08 38.08
C ASP A 42 -28.53 6.22 37.19
N TRP A 43 -28.36 5.97 35.89
CA TRP A 43 -29.44 6.04 34.91
C TRP A 43 -30.48 4.92 35.05
N GLU A 44 -30.12 3.79 35.67
CA GLU A 44 -31.04 2.66 35.86
C GLU A 44 -32.10 2.99 36.91
N SER A 45 -31.71 3.57 38.03
CA SER A 45 -32.68 4.05 39.03
C SER A 45 -33.47 5.26 38.53
N ALA A 46 -32.87 6.13 37.71
CA ALA A 46 -33.53 7.29 37.15
C ALA A 46 -34.68 6.95 36.20
N TYR A 47 -34.58 5.88 35.41
CA TYR A 47 -35.69 5.46 34.54
C TYR A 47 -36.94 4.99 35.31
N SER A 48 -36.82 4.69 36.61
CA SER A 48 -37.95 4.28 37.45
C SER A 48 -38.55 5.43 38.27
N ASN A 49 -37.98 6.64 38.19
CA ASN A 49 -38.41 7.80 38.99
C ASN A 49 -38.34 9.10 38.18
N GLU A 50 -39.51 9.68 37.91
CA GLU A 50 -39.63 10.86 37.04
C GLU A 50 -38.90 12.09 37.58
N SER A 51 -38.88 12.28 38.91
CA SER A 51 -38.22 13.42 39.53
C SER A 51 -36.70 13.38 39.41
N THR A 52 -36.11 12.19 39.53
CA THR A 52 -34.66 12.00 39.36
C THR A 52 -34.28 12.07 37.88
N ALA A 53 -35.09 11.51 36.98
CA ALA A 53 -34.88 11.66 35.54
C ALA A 53 -34.94 13.13 35.07
N ALA A 54 -35.90 13.91 35.58
CA ALA A 54 -36.01 15.34 35.27
C ALA A 54 -34.79 16.13 35.78
N MET A 55 -34.32 15.82 36.99
CA MET A 55 -33.10 16.42 37.55
C MET A 55 -31.86 16.10 36.71
N LEU A 56 -31.67 14.83 36.32
CA LEU A 56 -30.53 14.41 35.50
C LEU A 56 -30.57 15.02 34.10
N LEU A 57 -31.76 15.13 33.48
CA LEU A 57 -31.92 15.83 32.20
C LEU A 57 -31.54 17.31 32.31
N HIS A 58 -31.93 17.98 33.40
CA HIS A 58 -31.52 19.36 33.64
C HIS A 58 -30.00 19.49 33.80
N ASN A 59 -29.39 18.60 34.60
CA ASN A 59 -27.94 18.57 34.79
C ASN A 59 -27.17 18.27 33.49
N LEU A 60 -27.71 17.41 32.62
CA LEU A 60 -27.15 17.14 31.30
C LEU A 60 -27.10 18.43 30.46
N PHE A 61 -28.18 19.22 30.47
CA PHE A 61 -28.21 20.50 29.76
C PHE A 61 -27.22 21.50 30.35
N LEU A 62 -27.12 21.61 31.67
CA LEU A 62 -26.11 22.46 32.32
C LEU A 62 -24.69 22.08 31.89
N LYS A 63 -24.37 20.79 31.87
CA LYS A 63 -23.05 20.30 31.44
C LYS A 63 -22.78 20.59 29.96
N LEU A 64 -23.78 20.44 29.11
CA LEU A 64 -23.66 20.78 27.69
C LEU A 64 -23.46 22.28 27.49
N ASP A 65 -24.18 23.12 28.22
CA ASP A 65 -24.08 24.57 28.16
C ASP A 65 -22.69 25.06 28.69
N GLU A 66 -22.18 24.48 29.78
CA GLU A 66 -20.79 24.71 30.28
C GLU A 66 -19.71 24.34 29.24
N HIS A 67 -19.88 23.24 28.51
CA HIS A 67 -18.97 22.84 27.44
C HIS A 67 -19.06 23.78 26.23
N LEU A 68 -20.27 24.22 25.89
CA LEU A 68 -20.50 25.15 24.79
C LEU A 68 -19.83 26.51 25.07
N GLU A 69 -19.90 27.01 26.30
CA GLU A 69 -19.19 28.22 26.71
C GLU A 69 -17.67 28.08 26.57
N ARG A 70 -17.10 26.94 27.02
CA ARG A 70 -15.67 26.65 26.87
C ARG A 70 -15.22 26.62 25.41
N VAL A 71 -15.91 25.85 24.57
CA VAL A 71 -15.58 25.74 23.14
C VAL A 71 -15.79 27.06 22.39
N SER A 72 -16.74 27.90 22.85
CA SER A 72 -16.95 29.24 22.27
C SER A 72 -15.75 30.16 22.45
N GLN A 73 -14.92 29.94 23.47
CA GLN A 73 -13.67 30.67 23.67
C GLN A 73 -12.57 30.20 22.69
N GLU A 74 -12.60 28.94 22.26
CA GLU A 74 -11.63 28.32 21.34
C GLU A 74 -11.90 28.59 19.85
N LYS A 75 -13.00 29.29 19.51
CA LYS A 75 -13.41 29.66 18.13
C LYS A 75 -13.62 28.50 17.14
N ASN A 76 -13.85 27.27 17.61
CA ASN A 76 -14.18 26.14 16.73
C ASN A 76 -15.63 26.23 16.22
N LEU A 77 -15.85 26.97 15.13
CA LEU A 77 -17.20 27.24 14.57
C LEU A 77 -18.00 25.97 14.28
N LEU A 78 -17.35 24.92 13.76
CA LEU A 78 -18.01 23.65 13.42
C LEU A 78 -18.52 22.95 14.67
N LEU A 79 -17.67 22.83 15.70
CA LEU A 79 -18.05 22.19 16.96
C LEU A 79 -19.15 22.99 17.68
N ILE A 80 -19.04 24.33 17.71
CA ILE A 80 -20.07 25.20 18.29
C ILE A 80 -21.42 25.00 17.59
N HIS A 81 -21.44 24.98 16.25
CA HIS A 81 -22.65 24.78 15.48
C HIS A 81 -23.28 23.41 15.77
N ASN A 82 -22.48 22.34 15.78
CA ASN A 82 -22.96 20.98 16.05
C ASN A 82 -23.53 20.86 17.47
N LEU A 83 -22.85 21.38 18.50
CA LEU A 83 -23.35 21.33 19.88
C LEU A 83 -24.64 22.13 20.05
N LYS A 84 -24.78 23.30 19.42
CA LYS A 84 -26.05 24.05 19.42
C LYS A 84 -27.18 23.28 18.75
N LYS A 85 -26.91 22.58 17.65
CA LYS A 85 -27.89 21.73 16.96
C LYS A 85 -28.31 20.56 17.84
N VAL A 86 -27.34 19.85 18.43
CA VAL A 86 -27.59 18.72 19.33
C VAL A 86 -28.39 19.14 20.57
N ARG A 87 -28.04 20.27 21.19
CA ARG A 87 -28.77 20.86 22.32
C ARG A 87 -30.26 21.06 22.01
N LYS A 88 -30.57 21.61 20.83
CA LYS A 88 -31.96 21.81 20.36
C LYS A 88 -32.68 20.48 20.13
N ILE A 89 -32.02 19.50 19.52
CA ILE A 89 -32.59 18.17 19.26
C ILE A 89 -32.93 17.46 20.58
N LEU A 90 -31.98 17.42 21.52
CA LEU A 90 -32.20 16.81 22.84
C LEU A 90 -33.34 17.48 23.60
N GLN A 91 -33.39 18.81 23.55
CA GLN A 91 -34.48 19.56 24.17
C GLN A 91 -35.84 19.22 23.54
N ALA A 92 -35.95 19.23 22.22
CA ALA A 92 -37.21 18.93 21.54
C ALA A 92 -37.67 17.48 21.78
N LYS A 93 -36.75 16.51 21.87
CA LYS A 93 -37.07 15.08 21.99
C LYS A 93 -37.38 14.64 23.42
N TYR A 94 -36.73 15.22 24.43
CA TYR A 94 -36.78 14.69 25.80
C TYR A 94 -37.35 15.65 26.86
N GLN A 95 -37.55 16.93 26.56
CA GLN A 95 -38.05 17.90 27.54
C GLN A 95 -39.45 17.53 28.09
N SER A 96 -40.30 16.91 27.27
CA SER A 96 -41.64 16.47 27.67
C SER A 96 -41.67 15.06 28.30
N ASN A 97 -40.58 14.30 28.21
CA ASN A 97 -40.50 12.94 28.77
C ASN A 97 -39.07 12.63 29.26
N PRO A 98 -38.70 13.07 30.48
CA PRO A 98 -37.37 12.84 31.04
C PRO A 98 -37.04 11.36 31.30
N LEU A 99 -38.05 10.53 31.57
CA LEU A 99 -37.85 9.08 31.74
C LEU A 99 -37.26 8.46 30.47
N HIS A 100 -37.69 8.91 29.31
CA HIS A 100 -37.22 8.37 28.04
C HIS A 100 -35.71 8.60 27.82
N ILE A 101 -35.16 9.75 28.24
CA ILE A 101 -33.71 9.97 28.09
C ILE A 101 -32.90 9.08 29.05
N ALA A 102 -33.39 8.84 30.26
CA ALA A 102 -32.73 7.98 31.23
C ALA A 102 -32.67 6.53 30.73
N LEU A 103 -33.77 6.05 30.13
CA LEU A 103 -33.81 4.74 29.47
C LEU A 103 -32.79 4.64 28.33
N VAL A 104 -32.75 5.65 27.45
CA VAL A 104 -31.87 5.68 26.29
C VAL A 104 -30.41 5.61 26.73
N ILE A 105 -29.99 6.49 27.64
CA ILE A 105 -28.60 6.52 28.11
C ILE A 105 -28.23 5.23 28.85
N SER A 106 -29.11 4.71 29.70
CA SER A 106 -28.91 3.43 30.40
C SER A 106 -28.70 2.28 29.40
N ASN A 107 -29.55 2.20 28.37
CA ASN A 107 -29.44 1.17 27.33
C ASN A 107 -28.15 1.30 26.52
N CYS A 108 -27.76 2.51 26.07
CA CYS A 108 -26.51 2.74 25.34
C CYS A 108 -25.29 2.29 26.17
N LEU A 109 -25.22 2.68 27.44
CA LEU A 109 -24.12 2.28 28.33
C LEU A 109 -24.10 0.77 28.60
N ARG A 110 -25.27 0.12 28.67
CA ARG A 110 -25.36 -1.34 28.83
C ARG A 110 -24.91 -2.09 27.58
N GLU A 111 -25.34 -1.64 26.40
CA GLU A 111 -24.94 -2.25 25.13
C GLU A 111 -23.44 -2.09 24.86
N GLU A 112 -22.85 -0.93 25.18
CA GLU A 112 -21.39 -0.76 25.17
C GLU A 112 -20.67 -1.79 26.05
N ARG A 113 -21.15 -2.03 27.28
CA ARG A 113 -20.59 -3.07 28.17
C ARG A 113 -20.71 -4.47 27.58
N ARG A 114 -21.82 -4.75 26.88
CA ARG A 114 -22.02 -6.02 26.17
C ARG A 114 -21.00 -6.18 25.03
N VAL A 115 -20.78 -5.14 24.24
CA VAL A 115 -19.77 -5.14 23.16
C VAL A 115 -18.36 -5.34 23.72
N LEU A 116 -17.99 -4.61 24.78
CA LEU A 116 -16.69 -4.78 25.46
C LEU A 116 -16.49 -6.20 25.99
N ALA A 117 -17.53 -6.80 26.58
CA ALA A 117 -17.49 -8.19 27.04
C ALA A 117 -17.33 -9.17 25.88
N SER A 118 -18.01 -8.95 24.75
CA SER A 118 -17.89 -9.79 23.55
C SER A 118 -16.51 -9.71 22.90
N ALA A 119 -15.89 -8.53 22.89
CA ALA A 119 -14.54 -8.33 22.39
C ALA A 119 -13.47 -9.03 23.26
N SER A 120 -13.81 -9.38 24.50
CA SER A 120 -12.90 -10.06 25.43
C SER A 120 -13.00 -11.60 25.35
N MET A 121 -13.89 -12.15 24.51
CA MET A 121 -14.08 -13.60 24.38
C MET A 121 -13.06 -14.23 23.42
N PRO A 122 -12.46 -15.40 23.77
CA PRO A 122 -11.56 -16.11 22.87
C PRO A 122 -12.30 -16.67 21.64
N VAL A 123 -11.74 -16.38 20.47
CA VAL A 123 -12.32 -16.61 19.13
C VAL A 123 -12.51 -18.11 18.83
N GLN A 124 -13.71 -18.51 18.38
CA GLN A 124 -14.04 -19.89 18.01
C GLN A 124 -14.42 -19.98 16.52
N GLY A 125 -13.44 -19.94 15.61
CA GLY A 125 -13.73 -20.27 14.21
C GLY A 125 -12.61 -20.00 13.18
N PRO A 126 -12.51 -20.79 12.10
CA PRO A 126 -11.62 -20.50 10.97
C PRO A 126 -12.02 -19.25 10.16
N LEU A 127 -13.33 -18.94 10.07
CA LEU A 127 -13.84 -17.80 9.31
C LEU A 127 -13.54 -16.46 10.00
N GLU A 128 -13.64 -16.42 11.32
CA GLU A 128 -13.36 -15.23 12.14
C GLU A 128 -11.86 -14.90 12.19
N LYS A 129 -10.98 -15.90 12.12
CA LYS A 129 -9.53 -15.72 11.96
C LYS A 129 -9.13 -15.02 10.65
N SER A 130 -9.93 -15.17 9.59
CA SER A 130 -9.73 -14.46 8.31
C SER A 130 -10.27 -13.03 8.33
N LEU A 131 -11.22 -12.73 9.23
CA LEU A 131 -11.83 -11.41 9.39
C LEU A 131 -11.06 -10.55 10.40
N GLN A 132 -10.41 -11.16 11.39
CA GLN A 132 -9.52 -10.48 12.33
C GLN A 132 -8.14 -10.26 11.71
N SER A 133 -7.88 -9.00 11.39
CA SER A 133 -6.66 -8.36 10.87
C SER A 133 -5.35 -8.63 11.67
N TYR A 134 -5.29 -9.61 12.57
CA TYR A 134 -4.18 -9.82 13.49
C TYR A 134 -2.92 -10.40 12.81
N LEU A 135 -3.09 -11.33 11.87
CA LEU A 135 -1.95 -11.92 11.13
C LEU A 135 -1.39 -10.98 10.05
N GLY A 136 -2.24 -10.13 9.44
CA GLY A 136 -1.80 -9.14 8.46
C GLY A 136 -0.87 -8.10 9.07
N SER A 137 -1.11 -7.67 10.31
CA SER A 137 -0.28 -6.63 10.96
C SER A 137 1.15 -7.10 11.27
N GLU A 138 1.35 -8.37 11.66
CA GLU A 138 2.70 -8.88 11.96
C GLU A 138 3.53 -9.11 10.69
N ARG A 139 2.93 -9.67 9.63
CA ARG A 139 3.60 -9.86 8.34
C ARG A 139 3.94 -8.53 7.69
N GLN A 140 3.03 -7.56 7.73
CA GLN A 140 3.28 -6.19 7.27
C GLN A 140 4.44 -5.52 8.02
N ARG A 141 4.46 -5.61 9.36
CA ARG A 141 5.57 -5.06 10.16
C ARG A 141 6.91 -5.71 9.81
N LYS A 142 6.91 -7.04 9.59
CA LYS A 142 8.11 -7.77 9.17
C LYS A 142 8.62 -7.32 7.80
N ILE A 143 7.72 -7.06 6.86
CA ILE A 143 8.06 -6.50 5.54
C ILE A 143 8.70 -5.12 5.70
N GLU A 144 8.09 -4.22 6.48
CA GLU A 144 8.58 -2.86 6.68
C GLU A 144 9.96 -2.82 7.33
N LEU A 145 10.18 -3.66 8.37
CA LEU A 145 11.47 -3.79 9.04
C LEU A 145 12.55 -4.29 8.08
N LYS A 146 12.30 -5.41 7.38
CA LYS A 146 13.27 -5.98 6.42
C LYS A 146 13.54 -5.05 5.24
N GLY A 147 12.50 -4.38 4.73
CA GLY A 147 12.66 -3.37 3.69
C GLY A 147 13.61 -2.26 4.17
N SER A 148 13.37 -1.72 5.37
CA SER A 148 14.22 -0.66 5.94
C SER A 148 15.67 -1.12 6.14
N GLU A 149 15.88 -2.36 6.60
CA GLU A 149 17.22 -2.96 6.71
C GLU A 149 17.93 -3.02 5.35
N ILE A 150 17.26 -3.52 4.31
CA ILE A 150 17.80 -3.58 2.94
C ILE A 150 18.18 -2.18 2.43
N LYS A 151 17.33 -1.18 2.65
CA LYS A 151 17.61 0.21 2.25
C LYS A 151 18.86 0.75 2.94
N ASN A 152 18.99 0.52 4.24
CA ASN A 152 20.16 0.96 5.00
C ASN A 152 21.43 0.26 4.52
N SER A 153 21.39 -1.06 4.30
CA SER A 153 22.53 -1.82 3.76
C SER A 153 22.93 -1.33 2.36
N THR A 154 21.95 -0.99 1.52
CA THR A 154 22.19 -0.44 0.17
C THR A 154 22.87 0.93 0.23
N GLN A 155 22.48 1.79 1.16
CA GLN A 155 23.12 3.10 1.40
C GLN A 155 24.55 2.96 1.93
N LEU A 156 24.79 2.04 2.87
CA LEU A 156 26.14 1.76 3.36
C LEU A 156 27.06 1.28 2.24
N THR A 157 26.56 0.39 1.37
CA THR A 157 27.32 -0.10 0.22
C THR A 157 27.61 1.02 -0.79
N GLU A 158 26.73 2.03 -0.92
CA GLU A 158 27.02 3.22 -1.72
C GLU A 158 28.19 4.02 -1.15
N GLN A 159 28.26 4.16 0.17
CA GLN A 159 29.38 4.83 0.84
C GLN A 159 30.69 4.05 0.65
N ASP A 160 30.63 2.72 0.72
CA ASP A 160 31.79 1.87 0.45
C ASP A 160 32.30 2.02 -1.00
N VAL A 161 31.40 2.17 -1.99
CA VAL A 161 31.76 2.41 -3.39
C VAL A 161 32.41 3.79 -3.58
N LYS A 162 31.91 4.83 -2.91
CA LYS A 162 32.54 6.16 -2.93
C LYS A 162 33.94 6.14 -2.31
N TYR A 163 34.08 5.48 -1.17
CA TYR A 163 35.39 5.30 -0.53
C TYR A 163 36.37 4.52 -1.41
N LEU A 164 35.89 3.50 -2.13
CA LEU A 164 36.71 2.77 -3.11
C LEU A 164 37.15 3.67 -4.28
N GLU A 165 36.29 4.56 -4.76
CA GLU A 165 36.66 5.57 -5.76
C GLU A 165 37.79 6.47 -5.24
N ASP A 166 37.66 7.00 -4.02
CA ASP A 166 38.68 7.86 -3.40
C ASP A 166 40.04 7.14 -3.27
N LEU A 167 40.05 5.88 -2.81
CA LEU A 167 41.27 5.06 -2.71
C LEU A 167 41.94 4.88 -4.07
N GLN A 168 41.14 4.67 -5.11
CA GLN A 168 41.65 4.46 -6.46
C GLN A 168 42.20 5.76 -7.06
N GLU A 169 41.60 6.90 -6.76
CA GLU A 169 42.12 8.22 -7.15
C GLU A 169 43.42 8.56 -6.43
N GLU A 170 43.55 8.24 -5.14
CA GLU A 170 44.81 8.40 -4.42
C GLU A 170 45.90 7.51 -5.02
N PHE A 171 45.58 6.25 -5.33
CA PHE A 171 46.51 5.33 -5.99
C PHE A 171 46.96 5.87 -7.35
N ASP A 172 46.03 6.29 -8.20
CA ASP A 172 46.33 6.84 -9.53
C ASP A 172 47.21 8.09 -9.44
N PHE A 173 46.92 8.99 -8.50
CA PHE A 173 47.74 10.19 -8.25
C PHE A 173 49.17 9.83 -7.85
N ARG A 174 49.34 8.92 -6.88
CA ARG A 174 50.68 8.48 -6.43
C ARG A 174 51.44 7.73 -7.52
N PHE A 175 50.76 6.84 -8.25
CA PHE A 175 51.36 6.10 -9.36
C PHE A 175 51.86 7.04 -10.47
N LYS A 176 51.04 8.00 -10.90
CA LYS A 176 51.44 9.02 -11.89
C LYS A 176 52.60 9.89 -11.40
N THR A 177 52.58 10.28 -10.13
CA THR A 177 53.66 11.05 -9.51
C THR A 177 54.97 10.26 -9.55
N MET A 178 54.93 8.96 -9.23
CA MET A 178 56.09 8.08 -9.29
C MET A 178 56.60 7.92 -10.73
N CYS A 179 55.73 7.65 -11.72
CA CYS A 179 56.12 7.52 -13.13
C CYS A 179 56.80 8.80 -13.68
N ASN A 180 56.39 9.98 -13.23
CA ASN A 180 57.02 11.24 -13.63
C ASN A 180 58.44 11.41 -13.07
N ILE A 181 58.77 10.76 -11.94
CA ILE A 181 60.11 10.79 -11.31
C ILE A 181 61.09 9.81 -11.99
N GLU A 182 60.58 8.80 -12.73
CA GLU A 182 61.37 7.73 -13.37
C GLU A 182 62.40 8.18 -14.42
N GLN A 183 62.49 9.47 -14.74
CA GLN A 183 63.51 9.97 -15.66
C GLN A 183 64.93 10.02 -15.07
N ASN A 184 65.14 9.88 -13.75
CA ASN A 184 66.48 10.13 -13.17
C ASN A 184 67.17 9.08 -12.29
N ASP A 185 66.54 8.03 -11.73
CA ASP A 185 67.31 6.96 -11.04
C ASP A 185 66.48 5.72 -10.66
N LYS A 186 66.61 4.62 -11.41
CA LYS A 186 65.76 3.41 -11.25
C LYS A 186 66.08 2.53 -10.04
N ASN A 187 67.17 2.79 -9.31
CA ASN A 187 67.65 1.92 -8.22
C ASN A 187 67.72 2.60 -6.84
N SER A 188 67.07 3.75 -6.68
CA SER A 188 67.01 4.47 -5.40
C SER A 188 66.25 3.66 -4.33
N PRO A 189 66.72 3.64 -3.06
CA PRO A 189 65.99 3.00 -1.95
C PRO A 189 64.60 3.63 -1.73
N ILE A 190 64.42 4.89 -2.10
CA ILE A 190 63.14 5.61 -2.03
C ILE A 190 62.12 5.00 -3.01
N MET A 191 62.59 4.61 -4.21
CA MET A 191 61.72 4.03 -5.24
C MET A 191 61.23 2.63 -4.86
N LYS A 192 62.07 1.84 -4.18
CA LYS A 192 61.66 0.53 -3.62
C LYS A 192 60.60 0.68 -2.52
N GLN A 193 60.72 1.71 -1.67
CA GLN A 193 59.74 1.98 -0.63
C GLN A 193 58.38 2.41 -1.20
N GLU A 194 58.39 3.28 -2.22
CA GLU A 194 57.16 3.72 -2.91
C GLU A 194 56.46 2.57 -3.64
N MET A 195 57.21 1.66 -4.29
CA MET A 195 56.61 0.47 -4.90
C MET A 195 55.93 -0.44 -3.88
N LEU A 196 56.51 -0.59 -2.67
CA LEU A 196 55.86 -1.36 -1.59
C LEU A 196 54.56 -0.68 -1.13
N MET A 197 54.56 0.64 -0.97
CA MET A 197 53.35 1.39 -0.62
C MET A 197 52.26 1.27 -1.69
N LEU A 198 52.60 1.39 -2.98
CA LEU A 198 51.65 1.19 -4.07
C LEU A 198 51.08 -0.24 -4.09
N GLN A 199 51.89 -1.25 -3.79
CA GLN A 199 51.41 -2.63 -3.68
C GLN A 199 50.45 -2.81 -2.50
N GLU A 200 50.71 -2.18 -1.34
CA GLU A 200 49.79 -2.19 -0.20
C GLU A 200 48.46 -1.50 -0.52
N MET A 201 48.50 -0.37 -1.24
CA MET A 201 47.31 0.34 -1.72
C MET A 201 46.50 -0.53 -2.68
N LEU A 202 47.17 -1.19 -3.65
CA LEU A 202 46.52 -2.08 -4.60
C LEU A 202 45.86 -3.28 -3.89
N ASN A 203 46.53 -3.88 -2.90
CA ASN A 203 45.97 -4.94 -2.07
C ASN A 203 44.73 -4.47 -1.29
N THR A 204 44.76 -3.22 -0.81
CA THR A 204 43.62 -2.60 -0.11
C THR A 204 42.44 -2.37 -1.05
N ILE A 205 42.70 -1.88 -2.27
CA ILE A 205 41.70 -1.72 -3.32
C ILE A 205 41.07 -3.07 -3.68
N ASP A 206 41.88 -4.11 -3.86
CA ASP A 206 41.38 -5.46 -4.15
C ASP A 206 40.50 -6.01 -3.04
N PHE A 207 40.95 -5.89 -1.79
CA PHE A 207 40.14 -6.28 -0.63
C PHE A 207 38.81 -5.54 -0.61
N LYS A 208 38.81 -4.22 -0.86
CA LYS A 208 37.60 -3.40 -0.86
C LYS A 208 36.66 -3.73 -2.01
N ARG A 209 37.17 -4.02 -3.22
CA ARG A 209 36.36 -4.50 -4.35
C ARG A 209 35.65 -5.80 -4.01
N LYS A 210 36.35 -6.77 -3.42
CA LYS A 210 35.77 -8.04 -2.97
C LYS A 210 34.72 -7.85 -1.88
N GLU A 211 35.00 -6.98 -0.90
CA GLU A 211 34.07 -6.67 0.19
C GLU A 211 32.78 -6.04 -0.33
N VAL A 212 32.87 -5.03 -1.20
CA VAL A 212 31.71 -4.35 -1.81
C VAL A 212 30.86 -5.33 -2.61
N LEU A 213 31.46 -6.12 -3.49
CA LEU A 213 30.73 -7.10 -4.31
C LEU A 213 30.04 -8.18 -3.45
N SER A 214 30.70 -8.63 -2.39
CA SER A 214 30.12 -9.58 -1.43
C SER A 214 28.90 -8.98 -0.70
N LYS A 215 29.01 -7.74 -0.23
CA LYS A 215 27.88 -7.01 0.40
C LYS A 215 26.72 -6.82 -0.59
N MET A 216 26.99 -6.41 -1.82
CA MET A 216 25.97 -6.30 -2.88
C MET A 216 25.27 -7.62 -3.13
N ALA A 217 26.03 -8.72 -3.27
CA ALA A 217 25.47 -10.05 -3.47
C ALA A 217 24.57 -10.50 -2.32
N GLN A 218 24.93 -10.15 -1.07
CA GLN A 218 24.13 -10.44 0.11
C GLN A 218 22.82 -9.64 0.11
N ILE A 219 22.86 -8.34 -0.22
CA ILE A 219 21.66 -7.50 -0.32
C ILE A 219 20.72 -8.04 -1.40
N VAL A 220 21.24 -8.43 -2.56
CA VAL A 220 20.43 -9.03 -3.64
C VAL A 220 19.72 -10.29 -3.18
N LYS A 221 20.40 -11.17 -2.41
CA LYS A 221 19.77 -12.37 -1.82
C LYS A 221 18.68 -12.02 -0.82
N GLU A 222 18.88 -10.99 0.00
CA GLU A 222 17.89 -10.53 0.97
C GLU A 222 16.64 -9.95 0.30
N VAL A 223 16.84 -9.18 -0.78
CA VAL A 223 15.74 -8.68 -1.62
C VAL A 223 14.96 -9.82 -2.24
N ASP A 224 15.64 -10.77 -2.90
CA ASP A 224 14.99 -11.94 -3.51
C ASP A 224 14.17 -12.73 -2.48
N ALA A 225 14.76 -13.00 -1.32
CA ALA A 225 14.08 -13.71 -0.24
C ALA A 225 12.89 -12.94 0.34
N LEU A 226 12.94 -11.61 0.42
CA LEU A 226 11.82 -10.79 0.88
C LEU A 226 10.68 -10.77 -0.15
N VAL A 227 11.01 -10.61 -1.42
CA VAL A 227 10.05 -10.58 -2.53
C VAL A 227 9.32 -11.92 -2.63
N ASN A 228 10.06 -13.03 -2.73
CA ASN A 228 9.48 -14.34 -3.00
C ASN A 228 8.77 -14.97 -1.80
N ASN A 229 9.25 -14.75 -0.57
CA ASN A 229 8.70 -15.45 0.60
C ASN A 229 7.63 -14.67 1.37
N ILE A 230 7.51 -13.35 1.17
CA ILE A 230 6.60 -12.53 2.00
C ILE A 230 5.83 -11.53 1.16
N LEU A 231 6.49 -10.76 0.29
CA LEU A 231 5.83 -9.67 -0.43
C LEU A 231 4.80 -10.18 -1.43
N ILE A 232 5.14 -11.21 -2.22
CA ILE A 232 4.22 -11.82 -3.18
C ILE A 232 3.04 -12.48 -2.46
N GLU A 233 3.28 -13.19 -1.36
CA GLU A 233 2.21 -13.80 -0.55
C GLU A 233 1.24 -12.74 0.01
N GLU A 234 1.76 -11.65 0.58
CA GLU A 234 0.91 -10.55 1.07
C GLU A 234 0.12 -9.85 -0.04
N LEU A 235 0.71 -9.75 -1.25
CA LEU A 235 0.01 -9.23 -2.42
C LEU A 235 -1.13 -10.17 -2.85
N LEU A 236 -0.91 -11.49 -2.83
CA LEU A 236 -1.95 -12.49 -3.11
C LEU A 236 -3.07 -12.44 -2.05
N ASP A 237 -2.71 -12.34 -0.77
CA ASP A 237 -3.66 -12.18 0.32
C ASP A 237 -4.45 -10.86 0.18
N TRP A 238 -3.81 -9.79 -0.27
CA TRP A 238 -4.49 -8.54 -0.60
C TRP A 238 -5.45 -8.69 -1.78
N LYS A 239 -5.05 -9.35 -2.87
CA LYS A 239 -5.93 -9.65 -4.02
C LYS A 239 -7.13 -10.52 -3.59
N ARG A 240 -6.90 -11.51 -2.72
CA ARG A 240 -7.97 -12.37 -2.19
C ARG A 240 -8.95 -11.58 -1.33
N ARG A 241 -8.44 -10.71 -0.46
CA ARG A 241 -9.26 -9.76 0.28
C ARG A 241 -10.07 -8.92 -0.71
N GLN A 242 -9.45 -8.33 -1.74
CA GLN A 242 -10.13 -7.54 -2.78
C GLN A 242 -11.34 -8.26 -3.38
N GLN A 243 -11.18 -9.53 -3.75
CA GLN A 243 -12.28 -10.37 -4.25
C GLN A 243 -13.44 -10.49 -3.25
N ILE A 244 -13.12 -10.66 -1.96
CA ILE A 244 -14.11 -10.79 -0.88
C ILE A 244 -14.91 -9.50 -0.67
N ALA A 245 -14.33 -8.28 -0.72
CA ALA A 245 -15.19 -7.08 -0.65
C ALA A 245 -15.97 -6.81 -1.93
N CYS A 246 -15.52 -7.30 -3.09
CA CYS A 246 -16.35 -7.21 -4.30
C CYS A 246 -17.67 -7.97 -4.17
N ILE A 247 -17.73 -8.99 -3.31
CA ILE A 247 -18.97 -9.74 -2.99
C ILE A 247 -19.65 -9.28 -1.69
N GLY A 248 -19.24 -8.13 -1.13
CA GLY A 248 -19.87 -7.52 0.06
C GLY A 248 -19.18 -7.81 1.39
N GLY A 249 -17.96 -8.35 1.38
CA GLY A 249 -17.12 -8.45 2.58
C GLY A 249 -16.50 -7.11 3.04
N PRO A 250 -15.74 -7.10 4.15
CA PRO A 250 -15.22 -5.88 4.76
C PRO A 250 -14.21 -5.14 3.86
N LEU A 251 -14.19 -3.81 3.96
CA LEU A 251 -13.31 -2.93 3.19
C LEU A 251 -11.82 -3.21 3.46
N HIS A 252 -11.00 -3.07 2.42
CA HIS A 252 -9.57 -3.40 2.47
C HIS A 252 -8.71 -2.21 2.84
N SER A 253 -7.79 -2.43 3.78
CA SER A 253 -6.68 -1.54 4.10
C SER A 253 -5.33 -2.23 3.80
N GLY A 254 -4.25 -1.44 3.69
CA GLY A 254 -2.88 -1.95 3.57
C GLY A 254 -2.22 -1.83 2.20
N LEU A 255 -2.92 -1.31 1.18
CA LEU A 255 -2.31 -1.12 -0.14
C LEU A 255 -1.17 -0.09 -0.12
N ASP A 256 -1.28 0.92 0.75
CA ASP A 256 -0.24 1.94 0.91
C ASP A 256 1.03 1.37 1.55
N GLN A 257 0.91 0.40 2.46
CA GLN A 257 2.07 -0.29 3.05
C GLN A 257 2.78 -1.14 2.01
N LEU A 258 2.01 -1.89 1.19
CA LEU A 258 2.56 -2.61 0.04
C LEU A 258 3.25 -1.63 -0.92
N GLN A 259 2.59 -0.53 -1.30
CA GLN A 259 3.18 0.48 -2.16
C GLN A 259 4.52 1.01 -1.63
N ASN A 260 4.59 1.33 -0.33
CA ASN A 260 5.82 1.80 0.30
C ASN A 260 6.93 0.74 0.22
N CYS A 261 6.61 -0.53 0.48
CA CYS A 261 7.60 -1.61 0.37
C CYS A 261 8.07 -1.81 -1.08
N PHE A 262 7.14 -1.95 -2.03
CA PHE A 262 7.47 -2.11 -3.46
C PHE A 262 8.34 -0.95 -3.96
N THR A 263 7.99 0.29 -3.61
CA THR A 263 8.77 1.48 -3.97
C THR A 263 10.17 1.44 -3.35
N LEU A 264 10.27 1.13 -2.06
CA LEU A 264 11.55 1.07 -1.34
C LEU A 264 12.49 0.01 -1.92
N LEU A 265 11.97 -1.18 -2.25
CA LEU A 265 12.77 -2.26 -2.85
C LEU A 265 13.19 -1.91 -4.27
N ALA A 266 12.29 -1.30 -5.06
CA ALA A 266 12.64 -0.80 -6.39
C ALA A 266 13.77 0.23 -6.32
N ASP A 267 13.67 1.21 -5.41
CA ASP A 267 14.70 2.22 -5.19
C ASP A 267 16.04 1.59 -4.81
N SER A 268 16.03 0.60 -3.90
CA SER A 268 17.22 -0.14 -3.47
C SER A 268 17.87 -0.89 -4.64
N LEU A 269 17.08 -1.57 -5.47
CA LEU A 269 17.58 -2.28 -6.65
C LEU A 269 18.16 -1.33 -7.70
N PHE A 270 17.51 -0.20 -7.99
CA PHE A 270 18.06 0.82 -8.90
C PHE A 270 19.33 1.46 -8.34
N GLN A 271 19.41 1.64 -7.02
CA GLN A 271 20.62 2.14 -6.37
C GLN A 271 21.78 1.13 -6.49
N LEU A 272 21.55 -0.15 -6.24
CA LEU A 272 22.56 -1.21 -6.48
C LEU A 272 23.01 -1.25 -7.94
N ARG A 273 22.08 -1.11 -8.88
CA ARG A 273 22.41 -1.06 -10.31
C ARG A 273 23.34 0.10 -10.65
N ARG A 274 23.06 1.31 -10.16
CA ARG A 274 23.94 2.49 -10.33
C ARG A 274 25.32 2.27 -9.70
N GLN A 275 25.38 1.59 -8.54
CA GLN A 275 26.65 1.25 -7.92
C GLN A 275 27.46 0.25 -8.76
N LEU A 276 26.83 -0.74 -9.40
CA LEU A 276 27.51 -1.64 -10.35
C LEU A 276 28.02 -0.89 -11.59
N GLU A 277 27.22 0.03 -12.14
CA GLU A 277 27.65 0.91 -13.22
C GLU A 277 28.90 1.71 -12.81
N LYS A 278 28.92 2.21 -11.57
CA LYS A 278 30.08 2.91 -11.01
C LYS A 278 31.31 2.02 -10.85
N LEU A 279 31.16 0.77 -10.41
CA LEU A 279 32.26 -0.20 -10.36
C LEU A 279 32.84 -0.48 -11.75
N ASN A 280 32.02 -0.52 -12.80
CA ASN A 280 32.49 -0.65 -14.18
C ASN A 280 33.28 0.59 -14.65
N GLU A 281 32.91 1.80 -14.20
CA GLU A 281 33.73 3.00 -14.44
C GLU A 281 35.11 2.91 -13.77
N LEU A 282 35.15 2.40 -12.53
CA LEU A 282 36.41 2.18 -11.81
C LEU A 282 37.27 1.10 -12.47
N LEU A 283 36.66 0.08 -13.06
CA LEU A 283 37.37 -0.94 -13.85
C LEU A 283 38.13 -0.35 -15.04
N ILE A 284 37.53 0.63 -15.74
CA ILE A 284 38.18 1.31 -16.88
C ILE A 284 39.44 2.05 -16.43
N LYS A 285 39.41 2.64 -15.22
CA LYS A 285 40.55 3.38 -14.65
C LYS A 285 41.67 2.44 -14.14
N LEU A 286 41.34 1.28 -13.57
CA LEU A 286 42.30 0.33 -12.98
C LEU A 286 41.75 -1.10 -13.01
N THR A 287 42.53 -2.02 -13.59
CA THR A 287 42.25 -3.47 -13.61
C THR A 287 43.54 -4.27 -13.38
N TYR A 288 43.41 -5.53 -12.99
CA TYR A 288 44.52 -6.45 -12.76
C TYR A 288 44.09 -7.90 -12.98
N GLU A 289 45.06 -8.82 -13.03
CA GLU A 289 44.80 -10.26 -13.13
C GLU A 289 44.02 -10.75 -11.90
N GLY A 290 42.87 -11.38 -12.11
CA GLY A 290 42.00 -11.87 -11.04
C GLY A 290 41.11 -10.80 -10.38
N ASP A 291 40.94 -9.64 -11.02
CA ASP A 291 40.01 -8.60 -10.56
C ASP A 291 38.58 -9.13 -10.39
N PRO A 292 37.95 -8.99 -9.21
CA PRO A 292 36.61 -9.51 -8.97
C PRO A 292 35.51 -8.76 -9.73
N ILE A 293 35.71 -7.50 -10.13
CA ILE A 293 34.68 -6.69 -10.82
C ILE A 293 34.23 -7.35 -12.14
N PRO A 294 35.11 -7.63 -13.12
CA PRO A 294 34.70 -8.25 -14.38
C PRO A 294 34.16 -9.67 -14.19
N LEU A 295 34.56 -10.36 -13.12
CA LEU A 295 34.13 -11.73 -12.82
C LEU A 295 32.72 -11.80 -12.23
N GLN A 296 32.33 -10.84 -11.38
CA GLN A 296 31.07 -10.92 -10.60
C GLN A 296 29.99 -9.93 -11.06
N THR A 297 30.38 -8.74 -11.53
CA THR A 297 29.42 -7.67 -11.91
C THR A 297 28.41 -8.11 -12.97
N PRO A 298 28.77 -8.86 -14.04
CA PRO A 298 27.79 -9.29 -15.05
C PRO A 298 26.67 -10.14 -14.44
N HIS A 299 27.02 -11.12 -13.60
CA HIS A 299 26.06 -12.01 -12.96
C HIS A 299 25.15 -11.25 -11.98
N LEU A 300 25.72 -10.35 -11.16
CA LEU A 300 24.94 -9.51 -10.25
C LEU A 300 23.99 -8.58 -11.01
N SER A 301 24.43 -8.00 -12.12
CA SER A 301 23.60 -7.15 -12.97
C SER A 301 22.40 -7.90 -13.54
N GLU A 302 22.61 -9.12 -14.04
CA GLU A 302 21.53 -9.99 -14.54
C GLU A 302 20.49 -10.29 -13.46
N ILE A 303 20.92 -10.67 -12.25
CA ILE A 303 20.00 -10.96 -11.13
C ILE A 303 19.22 -9.70 -10.73
N ILE A 304 19.89 -8.56 -10.61
CA ILE A 304 19.24 -7.29 -10.27
C ILE A 304 18.20 -6.92 -11.32
N ASN A 305 18.53 -7.06 -12.61
CA ASN A 305 17.59 -6.76 -13.69
C ASN A 305 16.38 -7.70 -13.68
N ALA A 306 16.59 -8.99 -13.43
CA ALA A 306 15.50 -9.96 -13.29
C ALA A 306 14.59 -9.63 -12.10
N LEU A 307 15.16 -9.24 -10.95
CA LEU A 307 14.41 -8.82 -9.77
C LEU A 307 13.61 -7.54 -10.03
N ILE A 308 14.19 -6.55 -10.71
CA ILE A 308 13.49 -5.33 -11.12
C ILE A 308 12.29 -5.71 -12.00
N CYS A 309 12.48 -6.52 -13.04
CA CYS A 309 11.40 -6.95 -13.92
C CYS A 309 10.27 -7.67 -13.15
N SER A 310 10.62 -8.63 -12.29
CA SER A 310 9.67 -9.38 -11.47
C SER A 310 8.88 -8.47 -10.51
N LEU A 311 9.57 -7.52 -9.88
CA LEU A 311 8.96 -6.57 -8.96
C LEU A 311 7.97 -5.64 -9.68
N PHE A 312 8.35 -5.12 -10.86
CA PHE A 312 7.47 -4.29 -11.68
C PHE A 312 6.25 -5.06 -12.17
N GLN A 313 6.43 -6.28 -12.67
CA GLN A 313 5.34 -7.17 -13.11
C GLN A 313 4.35 -7.44 -11.98
N SER A 314 4.85 -7.73 -10.78
CA SER A 314 4.02 -7.96 -9.59
C SER A 314 3.32 -6.68 -9.08
N SER A 315 3.91 -5.51 -9.32
CA SER A 315 3.40 -4.24 -8.81
C SER A 315 2.21 -3.66 -9.59
N PHE A 316 1.93 -4.17 -10.80
CA PHE A 316 0.85 -3.66 -11.64
C PHE A 316 -0.45 -4.38 -11.33
N ILE A 317 -1.39 -3.66 -10.71
CA ILE A 317 -2.62 -4.25 -10.18
C ILE A 317 -3.87 -3.47 -10.57
N VAL A 318 -5.01 -4.17 -10.50
CA VAL A 318 -6.34 -3.55 -10.54
C VAL A 318 -6.68 -3.09 -9.11
N GLU A 319 -6.68 -1.79 -8.84
CA GLU A 319 -7.04 -1.22 -7.54
C GLU A 319 -8.55 -1.22 -7.32
N ARG A 320 -9.33 -0.85 -8.36
CA ARG A 320 -10.78 -0.89 -8.35
C ARG A 320 -11.28 -1.73 -9.52
N GLN A 321 -11.95 -2.83 -9.18
CA GLN A 321 -12.53 -3.75 -10.16
C GLN A 321 -13.60 -3.07 -11.04
N PRO A 322 -13.82 -3.54 -12.28
CA PRO A 322 -14.81 -2.98 -13.18
C PRO A 322 -16.20 -2.87 -12.55
N SER A 323 -16.75 -1.66 -12.51
CA SER A 323 -18.08 -1.42 -11.96
C SER A 323 -18.81 -0.33 -12.74
N MET A 324 -20.13 -0.48 -12.88
CA MET A 324 -20.99 0.53 -13.50
C MET A 324 -21.38 1.57 -12.45
N PRO A 325 -21.19 2.89 -12.69
CA PRO A 325 -21.62 3.94 -11.76
C PRO A 325 -23.12 3.90 -11.44
N THR A 326 -23.94 3.37 -12.36
CA THR A 326 -25.38 3.19 -12.16
C THR A 326 -25.74 2.01 -11.25
N HIS A 327 -24.80 1.07 -11.03
CA HIS A 327 -25.00 -0.13 -10.23
C HIS A 327 -23.74 -0.45 -9.38
N PRO A 328 -23.35 0.43 -8.44
CA PRO A 328 -22.12 0.27 -7.67
C PRO A 328 -22.10 -0.97 -6.76
N GLN A 329 -23.27 -1.49 -6.40
CA GLN A 329 -23.43 -2.68 -5.55
C GLN A 329 -23.10 -4.00 -6.27
N ARG A 330 -22.92 -3.99 -7.60
CA ARG A 330 -22.64 -5.19 -8.41
C ARG A 330 -21.36 -5.00 -9.23
N PRO A 331 -20.17 -4.97 -8.59
CA PRO A 331 -18.92 -4.99 -9.33
C PRO A 331 -18.80 -6.27 -10.15
N LEU A 332 -17.98 -6.24 -11.20
CA LEU A 332 -17.73 -7.34 -12.17
C LEU A 332 -18.93 -7.69 -13.07
N VAL A 333 -20.13 -7.17 -12.82
CA VAL A 333 -21.29 -7.33 -13.71
C VAL A 333 -21.39 -6.13 -14.64
N LEU A 334 -21.12 -6.34 -15.93
CA LEU A 334 -21.13 -5.28 -16.93
C LEU A 334 -22.31 -5.47 -17.89
N LYS A 335 -23.09 -4.40 -18.09
CA LYS A 335 -24.15 -4.37 -19.10
C LYS A 335 -23.62 -3.77 -20.40
N THR A 336 -23.96 -4.39 -21.52
CA THR A 336 -23.59 -3.93 -22.85
C THR A 336 -24.05 -2.48 -23.10
N MET A 337 -23.20 -1.72 -23.79
CA MET A 337 -23.40 -0.28 -24.09
C MET A 337 -23.46 0.65 -22.86
N ILE A 338 -23.31 0.15 -21.64
CA ILE A 338 -23.25 0.98 -20.43
C ILE A 338 -21.79 1.28 -20.07
N GLN A 339 -21.53 2.51 -19.64
CA GLN A 339 -20.20 2.92 -19.19
C GLN A 339 -19.86 2.24 -17.86
N PHE A 340 -18.63 1.75 -17.76
CA PHE A 340 -18.06 1.27 -16.51
C PHE A 340 -16.75 1.96 -16.21
N THR A 341 -16.35 1.85 -14.95
CA THR A 341 -15.12 2.40 -14.42
C THR A 341 -14.21 1.28 -13.92
N VAL A 342 -12.91 1.45 -14.10
CA VAL A 342 -11.87 0.55 -13.58
C VAL A 342 -10.64 1.41 -13.26
N LYS A 343 -10.01 1.12 -12.12
CA LYS A 343 -8.82 1.86 -11.68
C LYS A 343 -7.66 0.88 -11.52
N LEU A 344 -6.55 1.19 -12.18
CA LEU A 344 -5.29 0.46 -12.05
C LEU A 344 -4.31 1.28 -11.24
N ARG A 345 -3.39 0.60 -10.56
CA ARG A 345 -2.34 1.23 -9.76
C ARG A 345 -1.03 0.49 -10.00
N LEU A 346 0.06 1.24 -10.10
CA LEU A 346 1.40 0.71 -9.99
C LEU A 346 1.85 0.90 -8.54
N LEU A 347 2.19 -0.20 -7.85
CA LEU A 347 2.65 -0.13 -6.46
C LEU A 347 4.06 0.46 -6.33
N ILE A 348 4.82 0.50 -7.41
CA ILE A 348 6.10 1.21 -7.46
C ILE A 348 5.82 2.68 -7.80
N LYS A 349 6.16 3.58 -6.87
CA LYS A 349 5.98 5.01 -7.01
C LYS A 349 7.29 5.68 -7.41
N LEU A 350 7.52 5.83 -8.71
CA LEU A 350 8.63 6.62 -9.24
C LEU A 350 8.09 7.90 -9.89
N PRO A 351 8.49 9.09 -9.43
CA PRO A 351 8.06 10.37 -10.02
C PRO A 351 8.37 10.46 -11.52
N ASP A 352 9.48 9.87 -11.95
CA ASP A 352 9.93 9.85 -13.35
C ASP A 352 8.93 9.18 -14.30
N LEU A 353 8.07 8.28 -13.79
CA LEU A 353 7.08 7.55 -14.57
C LEU A 353 5.77 8.33 -14.80
N ASN A 354 5.61 9.50 -14.18
CA ASN A 354 4.39 10.28 -14.30
C ASN A 354 4.11 10.68 -15.76
N TYR A 355 2.93 10.34 -16.27
CA TYR A 355 2.51 10.50 -17.67
C TYR A 355 3.33 9.74 -18.73
N GLN A 356 4.35 8.96 -18.34
CA GLN A 356 5.16 8.18 -19.28
C GLN A 356 4.53 6.83 -19.61
N ILE A 357 3.82 6.23 -18.66
CA ILE A 357 3.20 4.90 -18.81
C ILE A 357 1.84 5.05 -19.49
N LYS A 358 1.67 4.48 -20.68
CA LYS A 358 0.39 4.44 -21.40
C LYS A 358 -0.22 3.05 -21.33
N VAL A 359 -1.33 2.93 -20.60
CA VAL A 359 -2.04 1.66 -20.45
C VAL A 359 -3.11 1.52 -21.52
N LYS A 360 -3.14 0.35 -22.17
CA LYS A 360 -4.16 -0.06 -23.13
C LYS A 360 -5.07 -1.13 -22.52
N ALA A 361 -6.37 -0.93 -22.59
CA ALA A 361 -7.39 -1.89 -22.18
C ALA A 361 -7.89 -2.70 -23.38
N THR A 362 -7.97 -4.01 -23.23
CA THR A 362 -8.55 -4.94 -24.21
C THR A 362 -9.49 -5.93 -23.50
N ILE A 363 -10.39 -6.56 -24.24
CA ILE A 363 -11.29 -7.59 -23.72
C ILE A 363 -11.10 -8.87 -24.54
N ASP A 364 -11.05 -10.01 -23.86
CA ASP A 364 -10.96 -11.34 -24.46
C ASP A 364 -9.74 -11.57 -25.37
N LYS A 365 -8.60 -10.93 -25.08
CA LYS A 365 -7.36 -11.05 -25.88
C LYS A 365 -6.90 -12.50 -26.04
N ASN A 366 -6.98 -13.29 -24.96
CA ASN A 366 -6.53 -14.68 -24.90
C ASN A 366 -7.70 -15.67 -24.73
N ALA A 367 -8.94 -15.27 -25.05
CA ALA A 367 -10.09 -16.14 -24.87
C ALA A 367 -9.99 -17.36 -25.81
N CYS A 368 -9.65 -18.51 -25.22
CA CYS A 368 -9.69 -19.81 -25.86
C CYS A 368 -11.15 -20.12 -26.17
N THR A 369 -11.55 -20.03 -27.46
CA THR A 369 -12.65 -20.72 -28.19
C THR A 369 -13.97 -21.16 -27.50
N ILE A 370 -14.24 -20.82 -26.24
CA ILE A 370 -15.32 -21.38 -25.41
C ILE A 370 -16.52 -20.41 -25.35
N SER A 371 -16.30 -19.09 -25.50
CA SER A 371 -17.42 -18.14 -25.62
C SER A 371 -17.81 -17.95 -27.08
N ASN A 372 -19.10 -18.13 -27.35
CA ASN A 372 -19.70 -17.87 -28.66
C ASN A 372 -19.88 -16.37 -28.94
N ARG A 373 -19.70 -15.51 -27.93
CA ARG A 373 -19.93 -14.06 -28.01
C ARG A 373 -18.59 -13.33 -27.88
N ARG A 374 -18.37 -12.36 -28.77
CA ARG A 374 -17.18 -11.50 -28.71
C ARG A 374 -17.57 -10.08 -28.39
N PHE A 375 -16.80 -9.44 -27.52
CA PHE A 375 -16.99 -8.05 -27.15
C PHE A 375 -15.80 -7.21 -27.59
N VAL A 376 -16.05 -5.90 -27.74
CA VAL A 376 -15.01 -4.89 -27.95
C VAL A 376 -15.26 -3.74 -26.98
N LEU A 377 -14.19 -3.19 -26.43
CA LEU A 377 -14.25 -1.99 -25.61
C LEU A 377 -14.32 -0.74 -26.49
N CYS A 378 -15.42 -0.01 -26.38
CA CYS A 378 -15.58 1.33 -26.95
C CYS A 378 -15.19 2.40 -25.93
N GLY A 379 -14.78 3.58 -26.42
CA GLY A 379 -14.36 4.72 -25.61
C GLY A 379 -12.83 4.87 -25.51
N THR A 380 -12.37 5.49 -24.44
CA THR A 380 -10.94 5.79 -24.20
C THR A 380 -10.21 4.57 -23.67
N HIS A 381 -9.88 3.64 -24.57
CA HIS A 381 -9.21 2.37 -24.25
C HIS A 381 -7.68 2.48 -24.11
N ILE A 382 -7.09 3.67 -24.32
CA ILE A 382 -5.70 3.97 -24.00
C ILE A 382 -5.65 5.19 -23.11
N LYS A 383 -4.98 5.11 -21.96
CA LYS A 383 -4.85 6.23 -21.03
C LYS A 383 -3.49 6.20 -20.31
N ALA A 384 -2.90 7.37 -20.11
CA ALA A 384 -1.66 7.50 -19.37
C ALA A 384 -1.91 7.41 -17.85
N MET A 385 -0.99 6.77 -17.12
CA MET A 385 -0.95 6.86 -15.66
C MET A 385 -0.52 8.24 -15.22
N ASN A 386 -1.12 8.71 -14.13
CA ASN A 386 -0.80 9.98 -13.51
C ASN A 386 -0.67 9.82 -12.00
N MET A 387 0.09 10.72 -11.41
CA MET A 387 0.15 10.89 -9.96
C MET A 387 -1.14 11.54 -9.47
N ASP A 388 -1.79 10.90 -8.50
CA ASP A 388 -2.98 11.43 -7.82
C ASP A 388 -2.59 12.50 -6.78
N GLU A 389 -3.45 13.50 -6.55
CA GLU A 389 -3.21 14.62 -5.59
C GLU A 389 -3.49 14.21 -4.12
N SER A 390 -3.74 12.93 -3.86
CA SER A 390 -3.96 12.41 -2.51
C SER A 390 -2.72 12.58 -1.62
N ALA A 391 -2.92 12.63 -0.28
CA ALA A 391 -1.87 12.90 0.70
C ALA A 391 -0.61 12.01 0.57
N ASN A 392 -0.75 10.80 0.02
CA ASN A 392 0.34 9.85 -0.20
C ASN A 392 0.80 9.74 -1.67
N GLY A 393 0.13 10.39 -2.63
CA GLY A 393 0.43 10.42 -4.06
C GLY A 393 0.63 9.05 -4.72
N ASN A 394 -0.34 8.61 -5.53
CA ASN A 394 -0.34 7.25 -6.11
C ASN A 394 -0.20 7.32 -7.63
N LEU A 395 0.65 6.46 -8.22
CA LEU A 395 0.72 6.32 -9.67
C LEU A 395 -0.40 5.39 -10.14
N SER A 396 -1.45 5.97 -10.72
CA SER A 396 -2.66 5.23 -11.07
C SER A 396 -3.25 5.70 -12.40
N VAL A 397 -4.13 4.89 -12.97
CA VAL A 397 -4.94 5.27 -14.12
C VAL A 397 -6.37 4.82 -13.91
N GLU A 398 -7.31 5.75 -14.05
CA GLU A 398 -8.74 5.45 -13.96
C GLU A 398 -9.39 5.58 -15.32
N PHE A 399 -9.93 4.48 -15.85
CA PHE A 399 -10.76 4.48 -17.04
C PHE A 399 -12.21 4.69 -16.61
N ARG A 400 -12.85 5.79 -17.04
CA ARG A 400 -14.24 6.13 -16.64
C ARG A 400 -15.29 5.90 -17.74
N HIS A 401 -14.84 5.80 -18.99
CA HIS A 401 -15.71 5.84 -20.18
C HIS A 401 -15.54 4.59 -21.05
N LEU A 402 -15.25 3.44 -20.46
CA LEU A 402 -15.21 2.17 -21.18
C LEU A 402 -16.62 1.60 -21.32
N GLN A 403 -16.93 1.04 -22.48
CA GLN A 403 -18.22 0.40 -22.76
C GLN A 403 -18.01 -0.92 -23.49
N PRO A 404 -18.53 -2.05 -22.99
CA PRO A 404 -18.49 -3.31 -23.72
C PRO A 404 -19.57 -3.31 -24.81
N LYS A 405 -19.17 -3.55 -26.05
CA LYS A 405 -20.06 -3.67 -27.20
C LYS A 405 -19.92 -5.06 -27.82
N GLU A 406 -21.03 -5.75 -27.99
CA GLU A 406 -21.06 -7.06 -28.64
C GLU A 406 -20.77 -6.93 -30.14
N MET A 407 -19.85 -7.76 -30.63
CA MET A 407 -19.58 -7.94 -32.05
C MET A 407 -20.55 -8.98 -32.60
N LYS A 408 -21.33 -8.60 -33.62
CA LYS A 408 -22.12 -9.57 -34.39
C LYS A 408 -21.18 -10.46 -35.20
N ALA A 409 -21.24 -11.78 -35.01
CA ALA A 409 -20.52 -12.74 -35.83
C ALA A 409 -20.98 -12.61 -37.29
N SER A 410 -20.08 -12.16 -38.16
CA SER A 410 -20.32 -12.18 -39.61
C SER A 410 -19.99 -13.59 -40.12
N GLY A 411 -21.00 -14.46 -40.15
CA GLY A 411 -20.94 -15.78 -40.78
C GLY A 411 -20.55 -16.92 -39.84
N ALA A 412 -21.54 -17.55 -39.19
CA ALA A 412 -21.45 -18.94 -38.77
C ALA A 412 -22.86 -19.55 -38.78
N ASN A 413 -22.94 -20.74 -39.35
CA ASN A 413 -24.14 -21.43 -39.77
C ASN A 413 -25.08 -21.79 -38.61
N LYS A 414 -26.38 -21.93 -38.96
CA LYS A 414 -27.40 -22.63 -38.18
C LYS A 414 -26.87 -24.02 -37.76
N GLY A 415 -26.47 -24.16 -36.51
CA GLY A 415 -26.13 -25.42 -35.88
C GLY A 415 -26.44 -25.33 -34.40
N ASN A 416 -27.42 -26.12 -33.95
CA ASN A 416 -27.81 -26.25 -32.56
C ASN A 416 -26.62 -26.69 -31.70
N GLU A 417 -26.04 -25.77 -30.94
CA GLU A 417 -25.41 -26.11 -29.67
C GLU A 417 -26.09 -25.25 -28.60
N ILE A 418 -26.61 -25.94 -27.59
CA ILE A 418 -27.31 -25.37 -26.44
C ILE A 418 -26.31 -24.43 -25.76
N SER A 419 -26.49 -23.13 -26.00
CA SER A 419 -25.69 -22.08 -25.41
C SER A 419 -25.81 -22.20 -23.89
N GLN A 420 -24.69 -22.18 -23.17
CA GLN A 420 -24.70 -21.97 -21.72
C GLN A 420 -25.65 -20.81 -21.40
N MET A 421 -26.44 -20.93 -20.32
CA MET A 421 -27.43 -19.91 -19.98
C MET A 421 -26.78 -18.54 -20.01
N VAL A 422 -27.40 -17.61 -20.75
CA VAL A 422 -26.90 -16.30 -21.24
C VAL A 422 -26.18 -15.41 -20.20
N THR A 423 -26.30 -15.77 -18.91
CA THR A 423 -25.80 -15.05 -17.74
C THR A 423 -24.57 -15.66 -17.07
N GLU A 424 -24.03 -16.80 -17.55
CA GLU A 424 -22.92 -17.52 -16.89
C GLU A 424 -21.58 -17.44 -17.64
N GLU A 425 -21.55 -16.87 -18.86
CA GLU A 425 -20.30 -16.69 -19.61
C GLU A 425 -19.41 -15.61 -18.95
N LEU A 426 -18.15 -15.95 -18.68
CA LEU A 426 -17.17 -15.05 -18.09
C LEU A 426 -16.23 -14.49 -19.17
N HIS A 427 -16.03 -13.17 -19.12
CA HIS A 427 -15.14 -12.43 -20.02
C HIS A 427 -14.04 -11.77 -19.19
N SER A 428 -12.83 -11.66 -19.76
CA SER A 428 -11.70 -11.04 -19.06
C SER A 428 -11.27 -9.75 -19.75
N ILE A 429 -11.06 -8.71 -18.95
CA ILE A 429 -10.50 -7.43 -19.40
C ILE A 429 -9.02 -7.43 -19.02
N THR A 430 -8.17 -7.28 -20.04
CA THR A 430 -6.72 -7.27 -19.93
C THR A 430 -6.20 -5.85 -20.14
N PHE A 431 -5.28 -5.43 -19.27
CA PHE A 431 -4.61 -4.14 -19.35
C PHE A 431 -3.13 -4.35 -19.60
N GLU A 432 -2.60 -3.66 -20.60
CA GLU A 432 -1.23 -3.79 -21.05
C GLU A 432 -0.53 -2.44 -21.03
N THR A 433 0.74 -2.45 -20.65
CA THR A 433 1.63 -1.32 -20.85
C THR A 433 3.06 -1.81 -20.98
N GLN A 434 3.91 -1.00 -21.60
CA GLN A 434 5.34 -1.20 -21.66
C GLN A 434 6.03 -0.03 -20.97
N ILE A 435 7.04 -0.34 -20.15
CA ILE A 435 7.87 0.64 -19.46
C ILE A 435 9.30 0.51 -19.99
N CYS A 436 9.90 1.63 -20.37
CA CYS A 436 11.32 1.71 -20.72
C CYS A 436 12.05 2.53 -19.65
N LEU A 437 12.87 1.89 -18.81
CA LEU A 437 13.63 2.53 -17.73
C LEU A 437 15.07 2.03 -17.71
N CYS A 438 16.04 2.94 -17.69
CA CYS A 438 17.47 2.62 -17.58
C CYS A 438 17.93 1.52 -18.57
N GLY A 439 17.42 1.54 -19.80
CA GLY A 439 17.73 0.52 -20.82
C GLY A 439 17.03 -0.83 -20.65
N LEU A 440 16.18 -1.00 -19.63
CA LEU A 440 15.27 -2.15 -19.49
C LEU A 440 13.94 -1.86 -20.18
N THR A 441 13.42 -2.85 -20.89
CA THR A 441 12.05 -2.84 -21.42
C THR A 441 11.24 -3.85 -20.63
N ILE A 442 10.21 -3.39 -19.93
CA ILE A 442 9.39 -4.20 -19.03
C ILE A 442 7.96 -4.15 -19.54
N ASP A 443 7.46 -5.31 -19.98
CA ASP A 443 6.06 -5.47 -20.36
C ASP A 443 5.25 -5.83 -19.11
N LEU A 444 4.17 -5.09 -18.90
CA LEU A 444 3.24 -5.27 -17.79
C LEU A 444 1.87 -5.63 -18.34
N GLU A 445 1.30 -6.71 -17.82
CA GLU A 445 -0.03 -7.17 -18.15
C GLU A 445 -0.77 -7.51 -16.86
N VAL A 446 -2.02 -7.07 -16.71
CA VAL A 446 -2.89 -7.48 -15.61
C VAL A 446 -4.31 -7.68 -16.12
N SER A 447 -4.96 -8.75 -15.65
CA SER A 447 -6.33 -9.09 -16.02
C SER A 447 -7.26 -9.04 -14.82
N VAL A 448 -8.52 -8.65 -15.05
CA VAL A 448 -9.58 -8.60 -14.02
C VAL A 448 -10.02 -10.00 -13.59
N PHE A 449 -9.78 -11.00 -14.44
CA PHE A 449 -10.10 -12.39 -14.18
C PHE A 449 -8.99 -13.27 -14.76
N GLU A 450 -8.29 -14.01 -13.90
CA GLU A 450 -7.47 -15.15 -14.30
C GLU A 450 -8.28 -16.42 -14.00
N PRO A 451 -8.68 -17.20 -15.01
CA PRO A 451 -9.15 -18.55 -14.75
C PRO A 451 -7.95 -19.32 -14.16
N GLY A 452 -8.11 -19.81 -12.94
CA GLY A 452 -7.11 -20.61 -12.24
C GLY A 452 -6.81 -21.94 -12.91
#